data_AF-A0A8R7RE04-F1
#
_entry.id   AF-A0A8R7RE04-F1
#
_cell.length_a   1.000
_cell.length_b   1.000
_cell.length_c   1.000
_cell.angle_alpha   90.00
_cell.angle_beta   90.00
_cell.angle_gamma   90.00
#
_symmetry.space_group_name_H-M   'P 1'
#
loop_
_entity.id
_entity.type
_entity.pdbx_description
1 polymer ?
#
loop_
_entity_poly.entity_id
_entity_poly.type
_entity_poly.pdbx_seq_one_letter_code
_entity_poly.pdbx_strand_id
1 'polypeptide(L)'
;MLAARRKEQEYFQSSPDYGHLAHKMGAEYLAKLLSQHLEAVIKAKIPSIISMINKTVDEIEAELDRLGRPIGGDAGAQLYTILDMCRAFDRVFKEHLDGGRPGGDRIYGVFDHQLPAALKKLPFDKHLSLQNVRKVISEADGYQPHLIAPEQGYRRLIDSSLSYFRGPAEASVDAVHLVLKELVRRSIAATEELKRFPTLQSDIAAAANESLERFREDGRKTVIRLVDMEASYLTVEFFRKLPTEPDKGANNNTPANDRYQDNHLRRIGSNVSSYINMVCDTLRNTIPKAVVHCQVKEAKRNLLNRFYAHVGSKEKKQLSAMLDEDPALMEKRDSLVKKLELYKSARNEIDSVAWK
;
A
#
# COMPACT_ATOMS: atom_id res chain seq x y z
N MET A 1 -36.26 44.17 -58.12
CA MET A 1 -35.69 44.91 -56.96
C MET A 1 -35.17 46.30 -57.31
N LEU A 2 -34.25 46.47 -58.28
CA LEU A 2 -33.68 47.79 -58.61
C LEU A 2 -34.69 48.84 -59.10
N ALA A 3 -35.71 48.42 -59.86
CA ALA A 3 -36.78 49.32 -60.31
C ALA A 3 -37.69 49.79 -59.16
N ALA A 4 -37.90 48.94 -58.15
CA ALA A 4 -38.70 49.28 -56.97
C ALA A 4 -37.96 50.28 -56.06
N ARG A 5 -36.64 50.09 -55.84
CA ARG A 5 -35.80 51.02 -55.08
C ARG A 5 -35.70 52.40 -55.74
N ARG A 6 -35.62 52.45 -57.08
CA ARG A 6 -35.65 53.72 -57.82
C ARG A 6 -36.97 54.46 -57.69
N LYS A 7 -38.10 53.75 -57.84
CA LYS A 7 -39.44 54.33 -57.63
C LYS A 7 -39.64 54.83 -56.19
N GLU A 8 -39.14 54.09 -55.20
CA GLU A 8 -39.16 54.47 -53.79
C GLU A 8 -38.36 55.76 -53.56
N GLN A 9 -37.15 55.84 -54.13
CA GLN A 9 -36.27 57.01 -54.00
C GLN A 9 -36.86 58.25 -54.70
N GLU A 10 -37.41 58.09 -55.91
CA GLU A 10 -38.11 59.16 -56.64
C GLU A 10 -39.36 59.64 -55.87
N TYR A 11 -40.12 58.73 -55.25
CA TYR A 11 -41.28 59.07 -54.43
C TYR A 11 -40.90 59.93 -53.22
N PHE A 12 -39.88 59.53 -52.46
CA PHE A 12 -39.43 60.28 -51.29
C PHE A 12 -38.78 61.63 -51.66
N GLN A 13 -38.15 61.75 -52.83
CA GLN A 13 -37.54 63.00 -53.31
C GLN A 13 -38.56 64.00 -53.88
N SER A 14 -39.61 63.52 -54.56
CA SER A 14 -40.62 64.36 -55.22
C SER A 14 -41.79 64.76 -54.32
N SER A 15 -41.91 64.14 -53.14
CA SER A 15 -43.00 64.41 -52.20
C SER A 15 -42.82 65.75 -51.46
N PRO A 16 -43.82 66.66 -51.46
CA PRO A 16 -43.74 67.95 -50.75
C PRO A 16 -43.66 67.80 -49.22
N ASP A 17 -44.26 66.75 -48.64
CA ASP A 17 -44.24 66.50 -47.21
C ASP A 17 -42.98 65.75 -46.75
N TYR A 18 -42.44 64.85 -47.57
CA TYR A 18 -41.32 63.96 -47.19
C TYR A 18 -39.97 64.30 -47.85
N GLY A 19 -39.94 65.25 -48.78
CA GLY A 19 -38.73 65.64 -49.53
C GLY A 19 -37.55 66.04 -48.64
N HIS A 20 -37.83 66.76 -47.54
CA HIS A 20 -36.82 67.14 -46.54
C HIS A 20 -36.23 65.95 -45.75
N LEU A 21 -36.96 64.82 -45.70
CA LEU A 21 -36.58 63.58 -45.02
C LEU A 21 -36.15 62.47 -45.98
N ALA A 22 -36.10 62.73 -47.29
CA ALA A 22 -35.79 61.72 -48.30
C ALA A 22 -34.49 60.95 -48.04
N HIS A 23 -33.50 61.58 -47.40
CA HIS A 23 -32.22 60.98 -47.01
C HIS A 23 -32.30 60.01 -45.82
N LYS A 24 -33.40 60.04 -45.04
CA LYS A 24 -33.69 59.18 -43.87
C LYS A 24 -34.86 58.21 -44.12
N MET A 25 -35.34 58.12 -45.35
CA MET A 25 -36.50 57.31 -45.73
C MET A 25 -36.12 56.28 -46.78
N GLY A 26 -36.93 55.21 -46.85
CA GLY A 26 -36.76 54.12 -47.81
C GLY A 26 -36.00 52.90 -47.28
N ALA A 27 -36.13 51.80 -48.02
CA ALA A 27 -35.63 50.49 -47.63
C ALA A 27 -34.10 50.43 -47.49
N GLU A 28 -33.34 51.25 -48.25
CA GLU A 28 -31.88 51.29 -48.14
C GLU A 28 -31.42 51.96 -46.84
N TYR A 29 -32.08 53.05 -46.43
CA TYR A 29 -31.79 53.71 -45.16
C TYR A 29 -32.18 52.80 -43.98
N LEU A 30 -33.35 52.15 -44.05
CA LEU A 30 -33.77 51.17 -43.06
C LEU A 30 -32.78 50.00 -42.93
N ALA A 31 -32.30 49.44 -44.04
CA ALA A 31 -31.30 48.37 -44.01
C ALA A 31 -30.00 48.82 -43.34
N LYS A 32 -29.50 50.02 -43.66
CA LYS A 32 -28.31 50.60 -42.99
C LYS A 32 -28.54 50.80 -41.49
N LEU A 33 -29.71 51.31 -41.10
CA LEU A 33 -30.06 51.53 -39.70
C LEU A 33 -30.16 50.21 -38.92
N LEU A 34 -30.80 49.18 -39.50
CA LEU A 34 -30.89 47.85 -38.92
C LEU A 34 -29.50 47.19 -38.78
N SER A 35 -28.62 47.34 -39.78
CA SER A 35 -27.24 46.85 -39.69
C SER A 35 -26.44 47.54 -38.59
N GLN A 36 -26.53 48.88 -38.46
CA GLN A 36 -25.88 49.62 -37.38
C GLN A 36 -26.41 49.22 -36.00
N HIS A 37 -27.72 49.06 -35.87
CA HIS A 37 -28.33 48.64 -34.62
C HIS A 37 -27.92 47.21 -34.25
N LEU A 38 -27.91 46.29 -35.22
CA LEU A 38 -27.46 44.91 -35.02
C LEU A 38 -25.99 44.86 -34.60
N GLU A 39 -25.11 45.64 -35.26
CA GLU A 39 -23.69 45.71 -34.91
C GLU A 39 -23.47 46.21 -33.47
N ALA A 40 -24.20 47.27 -33.06
CA ALA A 40 -24.13 47.81 -31.71
C ALA A 40 -24.59 46.78 -30.66
N VAL A 41 -25.69 46.06 -30.93
CA VAL A 41 -26.19 44.99 -30.07
C VAL A 41 -25.20 43.84 -29.97
N ILE A 42 -24.60 43.42 -31.09
CA ILE A 42 -23.58 42.36 -31.12
C ILE A 42 -22.37 42.78 -30.27
N LYS A 43 -21.81 43.97 -30.50
CA LYS A 43 -20.66 44.50 -29.73
C LYS A 43 -20.95 44.57 -28.23
N ALA A 44 -22.16 44.99 -27.84
CA ALA A 44 -22.57 45.04 -26.44
C ALA A 44 -22.68 43.64 -25.79
N LYS A 45 -23.01 42.60 -26.56
CA LYS A 45 -23.18 41.23 -26.06
C LYS A 45 -21.90 40.40 -26.05
N ILE A 46 -20.93 40.71 -26.92
CA ILE A 46 -19.65 39.98 -27.03
C ILE A 46 -18.93 39.78 -25.67
N PRO A 47 -18.73 40.80 -24.81
CA PRO A 47 -18.02 40.61 -23.55
C PRO A 47 -18.71 39.60 -22.61
N SER A 48 -20.05 39.61 -22.58
CA SER A 48 -20.84 38.66 -21.80
C SER A 48 -20.70 37.23 -22.33
N ILE A 49 -20.64 37.06 -23.65
CA ILE A 49 -20.44 35.76 -24.30
C ILE A 49 -19.03 35.24 -23.99
N ILE A 50 -17.99 36.08 -24.10
CA ILE A 50 -16.61 35.70 -23.76
C ILE A 50 -16.51 35.25 -22.30
N SER A 51 -17.12 36.01 -21.38
CA SER A 51 -17.14 35.64 -19.96
C SER A 51 -17.82 34.30 -19.72
N MET A 52 -18.95 34.03 -20.38
CA MET A 52 -19.65 32.74 -20.31
C MET A 52 -18.81 31.60 -20.88
N ILE A 53 -18.13 31.81 -22.01
CA ILE A 53 -17.24 30.82 -22.63
C ILE A 53 -16.08 30.50 -21.70
N ASN A 54 -15.38 31.50 -21.17
CA ASN A 54 -14.25 31.30 -20.27
C ASN A 54 -14.67 30.53 -19.01
N LYS A 55 -15.79 30.93 -18.39
CA LYS A 55 -16.34 30.21 -17.23
C LYS A 55 -16.65 28.74 -17.56
N THR A 56 -17.27 28.49 -18.72
CA THR A 56 -17.60 27.12 -19.15
C THR A 56 -16.35 26.30 -19.46
N VAL A 57 -15.31 26.92 -20.03
CA VAL A 57 -14.00 26.30 -20.25
C VAL A 57 -13.38 25.89 -18.91
N ASP A 58 -13.35 26.80 -17.93
CA ASP A 58 -12.80 26.51 -16.60
C ASP A 58 -13.57 25.37 -15.90
N GLU A 59 -14.90 25.34 -16.02
CA GLU A 59 -15.75 24.26 -15.49
C GLU A 59 -15.46 22.91 -16.16
N ILE A 60 -15.32 22.88 -17.49
CA ILE A 60 -15.00 21.66 -18.24
C ILE A 60 -13.57 21.19 -17.92
N GLU A 61 -12.59 22.09 -17.82
CA GLU A 61 -11.22 21.76 -17.46
C GLU A 61 -11.14 21.17 -16.04
N ALA A 62 -11.85 21.76 -15.08
CA ALA A 62 -11.95 21.21 -13.73
C ALA A 62 -12.65 19.84 -13.68
N GLU A 63 -13.65 19.60 -14.53
CA GLU A 63 -14.30 18.28 -14.64
C GLU A 63 -13.37 17.25 -15.29
N LEU A 64 -12.61 17.64 -16.32
CA LEU A 64 -11.61 16.79 -16.97
C LEU A 64 -10.45 16.44 -16.04
N ASP A 65 -9.99 17.36 -15.20
CA ASP A 65 -8.96 17.08 -14.20
C ASP A 65 -9.45 16.07 -13.16
N ARG A 66 -10.74 16.10 -12.79
CA ARG A 66 -11.35 15.11 -11.88
C ARG A 66 -11.51 13.73 -12.53
N LEU A 67 -11.90 13.68 -13.81
CA LEU A 67 -12.01 12.43 -14.57
C LEU A 67 -10.63 11.88 -14.97
N GLY A 68 -9.62 12.74 -14.99
CA GLY A 68 -8.25 12.48 -15.38
C GLY A 68 -8.03 12.58 -16.89
N ARG A 69 -6.78 12.87 -17.26
CA ARG A 69 -6.38 13.12 -18.65
C ARG A 69 -6.55 11.88 -19.54
N PRO A 70 -6.84 12.06 -20.85
CA PRO A 70 -6.84 10.97 -21.81
C PRO A 70 -5.44 10.36 -21.94
N ILE A 71 -5.40 9.03 -22.05
CA ILE A 71 -4.15 8.28 -22.18
C ILE A 71 -3.66 8.39 -23.64
N GLY A 72 -2.35 8.61 -23.81
CA GLY A 72 -1.73 8.58 -25.14
C GLY A 72 -1.91 7.22 -25.82
N GLY A 73 -2.24 7.22 -27.11
CA GLY A 73 -2.52 6.00 -27.87
C GLY A 73 -1.28 5.17 -28.21
N ASP A 74 -0.07 5.62 -27.88
CA ASP A 74 1.19 4.93 -28.10
C ASP A 74 1.56 4.03 -26.92
N ALA A 75 2.30 2.95 -27.20
CA ALA A 75 2.71 1.99 -26.16
C ALA A 75 3.60 2.64 -25.09
N GLY A 76 4.37 3.66 -25.45
CA GLY A 76 5.24 4.40 -24.54
C GLY A 76 4.45 5.20 -23.49
N ALA A 77 3.45 5.97 -23.93
CA ALA A 77 2.57 6.72 -23.03
C ALA A 77 1.75 5.78 -22.12
N GLN A 78 1.26 4.66 -22.64
CA GLN A 78 0.55 3.66 -21.83
C GLN A 78 1.46 3.07 -20.75
N LEU A 79 2.68 2.66 -21.11
CA LEU A 79 3.66 2.16 -20.15
C LEU A 79 4.01 3.22 -19.10
N TYR A 80 4.27 4.46 -19.53
CA TYR A 80 4.55 5.56 -18.62
C TYR A 80 3.41 5.77 -17.62
N THR A 81 2.17 5.77 -18.10
CA THR A 81 0.96 5.93 -17.27
C THR A 81 0.85 4.84 -16.21
N ILE A 82 1.04 3.56 -16.60
CA ILE A 82 1.03 2.44 -15.65
C ILE A 82 2.11 2.60 -14.59
N LEU A 83 3.33 2.93 -15.01
CA LEU A 83 4.47 3.10 -14.10
C LEU A 83 4.25 4.28 -13.15
N ASP A 84 3.63 5.36 -13.60
CA ASP A 84 3.32 6.53 -12.78
C ASP A 84 2.31 6.18 -11.68
N MET A 85 1.23 5.47 -12.04
CA MET A 85 0.24 4.95 -11.08
C MET A 85 0.86 3.99 -10.06
N CYS A 86 1.80 3.14 -10.50
CA CYS A 86 2.53 2.26 -9.60
C CYS A 86 3.41 3.05 -8.61
N ARG A 87 4.05 4.13 -9.06
CA ARG A 87 4.83 5.02 -8.18
C ARG A 87 3.94 5.75 -7.19
N ALA A 88 2.75 6.19 -7.63
CA ALA A 88 1.74 6.80 -6.76
C ALA A 88 1.31 5.82 -5.67
N PHE A 89 0.99 4.57 -6.04
CA PHE A 89 0.70 3.49 -5.10
C PHE A 89 1.89 3.23 -4.14
N ASP A 90 3.11 3.11 -4.65
CA ASP A 90 4.31 2.87 -3.84
C ASP A 90 4.52 4.00 -2.82
N ARG A 91 4.26 5.25 -3.18
CA ARG A 91 4.33 6.39 -2.26
C ARG A 91 3.29 6.26 -1.14
N VAL A 92 2.03 6.01 -1.50
CA VAL A 92 0.93 5.85 -0.54
C VAL A 92 1.16 4.64 0.37
N PHE A 93 1.68 3.54 -0.17
CA PHE A 93 2.02 2.35 0.61
C PHE A 93 3.14 2.64 1.62
N LYS A 94 4.20 3.34 1.21
CA LYS A 94 5.29 3.75 2.11
C LYS A 94 4.78 4.66 3.22
N GLU A 95 3.92 5.62 2.91
CA GLU A 95 3.29 6.49 3.89
C GLU A 95 2.43 5.73 4.89
N HIS A 96 1.63 4.76 4.44
CA HIS A 96 0.85 3.91 5.36
C HIS A 96 1.72 2.96 6.20
N LEU A 97 2.83 2.47 5.64
CA LEU A 97 3.76 1.58 6.32
C LEU A 97 4.57 2.31 7.40
N ASP A 98 5.09 3.49 7.06
CA ASP A 98 5.83 4.36 7.99
C ASP A 98 4.88 5.12 8.95
N GLY A 99 3.59 5.24 8.58
CA GLY A 99 2.55 5.85 9.39
C GLY A 99 2.19 5.06 10.65
N GLY A 100 1.48 5.73 11.57
CA GLY A 100 1.16 5.19 12.90
C GLY A 100 0.14 4.04 12.92
N ARG A 101 -1.06 4.30 13.47
CA ARG A 101 -2.09 3.27 13.78
C ARG A 101 -2.42 2.26 12.67
N PRO A 102 -2.45 2.59 11.36
CA PRO A 102 -2.81 1.59 10.35
C PRO A 102 -1.66 0.63 9.98
N GLY A 103 -0.40 1.00 10.21
CA GLY A 103 0.77 0.27 9.72
C GLY A 103 1.80 -0.03 10.81
N GLY A 104 2.76 0.87 10.99
CA GLY A 104 3.92 0.65 11.86
C GLY A 104 3.55 0.31 13.30
N ASP A 105 2.53 0.96 13.85
CA ASP A 105 2.04 0.71 15.21
C ASP A 105 1.45 -0.69 15.38
N ARG A 106 0.74 -1.21 14.36
CA ARG A 106 0.23 -2.59 14.39
C ARG A 106 1.35 -3.62 14.33
N ILE A 107 2.36 -3.38 13.50
CA ILE A 107 3.55 -4.24 13.42
C ILE A 107 4.28 -4.22 14.78
N TYR A 108 4.44 -3.04 15.38
CA TYR A 108 5.02 -2.92 16.72
C TYR A 108 4.21 -3.69 17.77
N GLY A 109 2.88 -3.60 17.73
CA GLY A 109 1.98 -4.35 18.60
C GLY A 109 2.15 -5.87 18.51
N VAL A 110 2.47 -6.42 17.33
CA VAL A 110 2.80 -7.85 17.19
C VAL A 110 4.03 -8.21 18.02
N PHE A 111 5.09 -7.40 17.96
CA PHE A 111 6.35 -7.70 18.65
C PHE A 111 6.36 -7.35 20.13
N ASP A 112 5.65 -6.31 20.54
CA ASP A 112 5.66 -5.84 21.93
C ASP A 112 4.61 -6.56 22.80
N HIS A 113 3.49 -7.00 22.20
CA HIS A 113 2.39 -7.64 22.92
C HIS A 113 2.23 -9.12 22.56
N GLN A 114 2.06 -9.45 21.27
CA GLN A 114 1.67 -10.80 20.86
C GLN A 114 2.82 -11.81 21.05
N LEU A 115 4.03 -11.49 20.58
CA LEU A 115 5.18 -12.37 20.70
C LEU A 115 5.53 -12.65 22.19
N PRO A 116 5.67 -11.65 23.07
CA PRO A 116 5.94 -11.90 24.49
C PRO A 116 4.82 -12.69 25.18
N ALA A 117 3.56 -12.43 24.82
CA ALA A 117 2.44 -13.21 25.34
C ALA A 117 2.47 -14.67 24.87
N ALA A 118 2.86 -14.92 23.61
CA ALA A 118 3.00 -16.28 23.07
C ALA A 118 4.15 -17.03 23.74
N LEU A 119 5.30 -16.37 23.97
CA LEU A 119 6.45 -16.95 24.67
C LEU A 119 6.10 -17.33 26.13
N LYS A 120 5.36 -16.48 26.84
CA LYS A 120 4.90 -16.76 28.22
C LYS A 120 3.90 -17.91 28.33
N LYS A 121 3.17 -18.23 27.25
CA LYS A 121 2.18 -19.32 27.21
C LYS A 121 2.79 -20.69 26.94
N LEU A 122 4.10 -20.78 26.73
CA LEU A 122 4.77 -22.04 26.45
C LEU A 122 4.72 -22.97 27.68
N PRO A 123 4.48 -24.28 27.51
CA PRO A 123 4.23 -25.21 28.61
C PRO A 123 5.52 -25.69 29.31
N PHE A 124 6.44 -24.77 29.63
CA PHE A 124 7.72 -25.11 30.25
C PHE A 124 7.57 -25.73 31.64
N ASP A 125 6.57 -25.34 32.42
CA ASP A 125 6.32 -25.93 33.75
C ASP A 125 6.04 -27.44 33.68
N LYS A 126 5.30 -27.86 32.65
CA LYS A 126 5.01 -29.28 32.41
C LYS A 126 6.23 -30.00 31.83
N HIS A 127 6.93 -29.36 30.88
CA HIS A 127 8.07 -29.94 30.20
C HIS A 127 9.30 -30.11 31.11
N LEU A 128 9.53 -29.18 32.04
CA LEU A 128 10.63 -29.22 33.01
C LEU A 128 10.20 -29.81 34.36
N SER A 129 9.05 -30.49 34.41
CA SER A 129 8.61 -31.21 35.60
C SER A 129 9.60 -32.31 36.00
N LEU A 130 9.77 -32.55 37.30
CA LEU A 130 10.74 -33.54 37.82
C LEU A 130 10.58 -34.92 37.17
N GLN A 131 9.34 -35.35 36.94
CA GLN A 131 9.03 -36.63 36.32
C GLN A 131 9.53 -36.69 34.88
N ASN A 132 9.33 -35.62 34.10
CA ASN A 132 9.80 -35.57 32.72
C ASN A 132 11.32 -35.42 32.64
N VAL A 133 11.93 -34.60 33.49
CA VAL A 133 13.38 -34.44 33.57
C VAL A 133 14.06 -35.77 33.90
N ARG A 134 13.54 -36.51 34.90
CA ARG A 134 14.03 -37.85 35.24
C ARG A 134 13.94 -38.78 34.02
N LYS A 135 12.78 -38.82 33.35
CA LYS A 135 12.55 -39.66 32.17
C LYS A 135 13.57 -39.35 31.06
N VAL A 136 13.70 -38.09 30.66
CA VAL A 136 14.58 -37.68 29.55
C VAL A 136 16.06 -37.96 29.87
N ILE A 137 16.50 -37.71 31.10
CA ILE A 137 17.89 -37.98 31.51
C ILE A 137 18.15 -39.48 31.57
N SER A 138 17.27 -40.26 32.18
CA SER A 138 17.42 -41.73 32.23
C SER A 138 17.37 -42.38 30.84
N GLU A 139 16.60 -41.82 29.90
CA GLU A 139 16.56 -42.27 28.50
C GLU A 139 17.82 -41.90 27.71
N ALA A 140 18.48 -40.80 28.05
CA ALA A 140 19.66 -40.29 27.31
C ALA A 140 20.98 -40.84 27.84
N ASP A 141 21.17 -40.83 29.17
CA ASP A 141 22.42 -41.20 29.84
C ASP A 141 22.35 -42.58 30.52
N GLY A 142 21.17 -43.21 30.56
CA GLY A 142 20.95 -44.51 31.19
C GLY A 142 20.81 -44.45 32.72
N TYR A 143 20.69 -45.64 33.34
CA TYR A 143 20.57 -45.77 34.79
C TYR A 143 21.97 -45.89 35.42
N GLN A 144 22.70 -44.77 35.51
CA GLN A 144 24.01 -44.72 36.17
C GLN A 144 23.98 -43.78 37.38
N PRO A 145 24.68 -44.09 38.50
CA PRO A 145 24.88 -43.12 39.57
C PRO A 145 25.68 -41.91 39.05
N HIS A 146 25.06 -40.73 39.07
CA HIS A 146 25.55 -39.49 38.47
C HIS A 146 26.70 -38.88 39.30
N LEU A 147 27.89 -39.50 39.24
CA LEU A 147 29.13 -38.92 39.76
C LEU A 147 29.65 -37.77 38.87
N ILE A 148 29.24 -37.78 37.59
CA ILE A 148 29.51 -36.76 36.57
C ILE A 148 28.16 -36.26 36.05
N ALA A 149 28.06 -34.97 35.69
CA ALA A 149 26.83 -34.39 35.18
C ALA A 149 26.36 -35.08 33.88
N PRO A 150 25.05 -35.42 33.74
CA PRO A 150 24.50 -36.07 32.56
C PRO A 150 24.44 -35.10 31.37
N GLU A 151 25.48 -35.10 30.52
CA GLU A 151 25.61 -34.15 29.42
C GLU A 151 24.57 -34.37 28.31
N GLN A 152 24.27 -35.63 27.95
CA GLN A 152 23.36 -35.92 26.84
C GLN A 152 21.91 -35.62 27.22
N GLY A 153 21.50 -35.96 28.44
CA GLY A 153 20.20 -35.61 28.99
C GLY A 153 20.00 -34.10 29.07
N TYR A 154 21.02 -33.35 29.50
CA TYR A 154 21.00 -31.88 29.50
C TYR A 154 20.78 -31.32 28.10
N ARG A 155 21.58 -31.78 27.13
CA ARG A 155 21.53 -31.30 25.74
C ARG A 155 20.16 -31.61 25.12
N ARG A 156 19.64 -32.82 25.30
CA ARG A 156 18.31 -33.20 24.81
C ARG A 156 17.19 -32.39 25.46
N LEU A 157 17.26 -32.13 26.76
CA LEU A 157 16.24 -31.36 27.46
C LEU A 157 16.21 -29.91 26.98
N ILE A 158 17.39 -29.30 26.78
CA ILE A 158 17.50 -27.96 26.21
C ILE A 158 16.98 -27.93 24.78
N ASP A 159 17.44 -28.83 23.91
CA ASP A 159 17.04 -28.89 22.50
C ASP A 159 15.51 -29.05 22.36
N SER A 160 14.92 -29.98 23.13
CA SER A 160 13.46 -30.17 23.17
C SER A 160 12.73 -28.91 23.65
N SER A 161 13.28 -28.20 24.64
CA SER A 161 12.71 -26.95 25.14
C SER A 161 12.78 -25.82 24.11
N LEU A 162 13.92 -25.67 23.43
CA LEU A 162 14.12 -24.61 22.44
C LEU A 162 13.23 -24.81 21.20
N SER A 163 12.90 -26.06 20.87
CA SER A 163 11.99 -26.36 19.76
C SER A 163 10.60 -25.70 19.90
N TYR A 164 10.14 -25.44 21.13
CA TYR A 164 8.86 -24.75 21.39
C TYR A 164 8.85 -23.30 20.91
N PHE A 165 10.00 -22.65 20.75
CA PHE A 165 10.09 -21.28 20.25
C PHE A 165 9.81 -21.14 18.75
N ARG A 166 9.87 -22.25 17.99
CA ARG A 166 9.55 -22.24 16.54
C ARG A 166 8.13 -21.76 16.28
N GLY A 167 7.15 -22.26 17.05
CA GLY A 167 5.73 -21.89 16.89
C GLY A 167 5.47 -20.38 17.06
N PRO A 168 5.84 -19.76 18.20
CA PRO A 168 5.71 -18.31 18.41
C PRO A 168 6.49 -17.48 17.38
N ALA A 169 7.67 -17.94 16.93
CA ALA A 169 8.45 -17.26 15.92
C ALA A 169 7.71 -17.23 14.58
N GLU A 170 7.20 -18.37 14.10
CA GLU A 170 6.40 -18.47 12.88
C GLU A 170 5.10 -17.66 12.97
N ALA A 171 4.39 -17.73 14.10
CA ALA A 171 3.17 -16.97 14.31
C ALA A 171 3.41 -15.44 14.21
N SER A 172 4.59 -14.97 14.63
CA SER A 172 4.98 -13.56 14.48
C SER A 172 5.21 -13.18 13.01
N VAL A 173 5.79 -14.08 12.21
CA VAL A 173 5.95 -13.90 10.75
C VAL A 173 4.57 -13.78 10.09
N ASP A 174 3.65 -14.67 10.44
CA ASP A 174 2.30 -14.73 9.88
C ASP A 174 1.47 -13.49 10.25
N ALA A 175 1.54 -13.05 11.51
CA ALA A 175 0.85 -11.85 11.97
C ALA A 175 1.30 -10.59 11.22
N VAL A 176 2.61 -10.42 10.99
CA VAL A 176 3.14 -9.28 10.22
C VAL A 176 2.71 -9.36 8.75
N HIS A 177 2.75 -10.54 8.13
CA HIS A 177 2.29 -10.72 6.76
C HIS A 177 0.81 -10.31 6.58
N LEU A 178 -0.06 -10.67 7.51
CA LEU A 178 -1.48 -10.25 7.48
C LEU A 178 -1.63 -8.73 7.55
N VAL A 179 -0.82 -8.05 8.38
CA VAL A 179 -0.82 -6.58 8.45
C VAL A 179 -0.38 -5.98 7.11
N LEU A 180 0.69 -6.51 6.49
CA LEU A 180 1.18 -6.04 5.19
C LEU A 180 0.14 -6.23 4.07
N LYS A 181 -0.58 -7.35 4.04
CA LYS A 181 -1.67 -7.57 3.06
C LYS A 181 -2.80 -6.58 3.21
N GLU A 182 -3.22 -6.31 4.44
CA GLU A 182 -4.25 -5.30 4.70
C GLU A 182 -3.77 -3.89 4.32
N LEU A 183 -2.49 -3.57 4.54
CA LEU A 183 -1.89 -2.31 4.09
C LEU A 183 -1.90 -2.16 2.57
N VAL A 184 -1.60 -3.21 1.81
CA VAL A 184 -1.70 -3.20 0.35
C VAL A 184 -3.13 -2.88 -0.08
N ARG A 185 -4.12 -3.58 0.49
CA ARG A 185 -5.55 -3.35 0.18
C ARG A 185 -5.98 -1.91 0.45
N ARG A 186 -5.56 -1.34 1.59
CA ARG A 186 -5.85 0.06 1.95
C ARG A 186 -5.16 1.06 1.04
N SER A 187 -3.90 0.78 0.66
CA SER A 187 -3.12 1.67 -0.20
C SER A 187 -3.68 1.73 -1.61
N ILE A 188 -4.18 0.60 -2.14
CA ILE A 188 -4.90 0.57 -3.42
C ILE A 188 -6.17 1.42 -3.32
N ALA A 189 -6.98 1.25 -2.27
CA ALA A 189 -8.22 2.00 -2.10
C ALA A 189 -8.01 3.52 -1.89
N ALA A 190 -6.90 3.91 -1.27
CA ALA A 190 -6.52 5.31 -1.05
C ALA A 190 -5.96 5.98 -2.31
N THR A 191 -5.49 5.23 -3.30
CA THR A 191 -4.93 5.79 -4.53
C THR A 191 -6.06 6.14 -5.50
N GLU A 192 -6.42 7.42 -5.61
CA GLU A 192 -7.56 7.87 -6.44
C GLU A 192 -7.37 7.60 -7.93
N GLU A 193 -6.15 7.79 -8.45
CA GLU A 193 -5.82 7.55 -9.87
C GLU A 193 -6.05 6.09 -10.28
N LEU A 194 -5.81 5.16 -9.36
CA LEU A 194 -6.03 3.73 -9.59
C LEU A 194 -7.50 3.36 -9.66
N LYS A 195 -8.43 4.15 -9.08
CA LYS A 195 -9.88 3.84 -9.09
C LYS A 195 -10.45 3.77 -10.50
N ARG A 196 -9.79 4.41 -11.46
CA ARG A 196 -10.18 4.44 -12.87
C ARG A 196 -9.91 3.14 -13.61
N PHE A 197 -8.97 2.32 -13.14
CA PHE A 197 -8.44 1.15 -13.86
C PHE A 197 -8.58 -0.13 -13.01
N PRO A 198 -9.75 -0.79 -13.02
CA PRO A 198 -9.99 -1.97 -12.19
C PRO A 198 -9.04 -3.14 -12.50
N THR A 199 -8.70 -3.38 -13.77
CA THR A 199 -7.76 -4.45 -14.12
C THR A 199 -6.37 -4.16 -13.58
N LEU A 200 -5.87 -2.92 -13.72
CA LEU A 200 -4.59 -2.52 -13.13
C LEU A 200 -4.59 -2.65 -11.60
N GLN A 201 -5.69 -2.32 -10.91
CA GLN A 201 -5.80 -2.53 -9.47
C GLN A 201 -5.64 -4.01 -9.09
N SER A 202 -6.34 -4.89 -9.81
CA SER A 202 -6.27 -6.33 -9.60
C SER A 202 -4.86 -6.86 -9.85
N ASP A 203 -4.22 -6.41 -10.93
CA ASP A 203 -2.86 -6.81 -11.29
C ASP A 203 -1.82 -6.36 -10.26
N ILE A 204 -1.90 -5.10 -9.79
CA ILE A 204 -1.04 -4.58 -8.72
C ILE A 204 -1.30 -5.34 -7.41
N ALA A 205 -2.56 -5.60 -7.05
CA ALA A 205 -2.90 -6.37 -5.85
C ALA A 205 -2.34 -7.78 -5.91
N ALA A 206 -2.49 -8.47 -7.04
CA ALA A 206 -1.98 -9.82 -7.25
C ALA A 206 -0.45 -9.85 -7.15
N ALA A 207 0.24 -8.94 -7.84
CA ALA A 207 1.70 -8.87 -7.83
C ALA A 207 2.25 -8.52 -6.43
N ALA A 208 1.63 -7.57 -5.73
CA ALA A 208 2.00 -7.22 -4.37
C ALA A 208 1.82 -8.41 -3.40
N ASN A 209 0.68 -9.11 -3.48
CA ASN A 209 0.42 -10.29 -2.64
C ASN A 209 1.41 -11.43 -2.93
N GLU A 210 1.74 -11.69 -4.19
CA GLU A 210 2.73 -12.69 -4.58
C GLU A 210 4.13 -12.36 -4.01
N SER A 211 4.53 -11.09 -4.06
CA SER A 211 5.77 -10.63 -3.43
C SER A 211 5.74 -10.77 -1.90
N LEU A 212 4.64 -10.41 -1.24
CA LEU A 212 4.49 -10.57 0.21
C LEU A 212 4.55 -12.05 0.66
N GLU A 213 4.05 -12.97 -0.16
CA GLU A 213 4.14 -14.41 0.14
C GLU A 213 5.59 -14.89 0.09
N ARG A 214 6.36 -14.46 -0.92
CA ARG A 214 7.80 -14.77 -1.00
C ARG A 214 8.56 -14.24 0.22
N PHE A 215 8.31 -12.99 0.61
CA PHE A 215 8.95 -12.38 1.78
C PHE A 215 8.57 -13.09 3.08
N ARG A 216 7.31 -13.56 3.20
CA ARG A 216 6.84 -14.36 4.32
C ARG A 216 7.60 -15.69 4.42
N GLU A 217 7.75 -16.40 3.31
CA GLU A 217 8.46 -17.69 3.27
C GLU A 217 9.95 -17.53 3.62
N ASP A 218 10.61 -16.48 3.13
CA ASP A 218 11.99 -16.19 3.49
C ASP A 218 12.12 -15.76 4.96
N GLY A 219 11.16 -14.98 5.46
CA GLY A 219 11.04 -14.63 6.88
C GLY A 219 10.88 -15.86 7.78
N ARG A 220 9.98 -16.78 7.42
CA ARG A 220 9.75 -18.05 8.12
C ARG A 220 11.03 -18.88 8.22
N LYS A 221 11.72 -19.10 7.10
CA LYS A 221 13.00 -19.83 7.07
C LYS A 221 14.05 -19.17 7.96
N THR A 222 14.12 -17.83 7.94
CA THR A 222 15.11 -17.08 8.71
C THR A 222 14.86 -17.18 10.21
N VAL A 223 13.61 -17.00 10.67
CA VAL A 223 13.32 -17.09 12.11
C VAL A 223 13.49 -18.50 12.67
N ILE A 224 13.17 -19.54 11.89
CA ILE A 224 13.40 -20.93 12.29
C ILE A 224 14.90 -21.19 12.42
N ARG A 225 15.70 -20.75 11.45
CA ARG A 225 17.16 -20.85 11.51
C ARG A 225 17.74 -20.15 12.74
N LEU A 226 17.21 -18.99 13.12
CA LEU A 226 17.65 -18.32 14.36
C LEU A 226 17.40 -19.19 15.59
N VAL A 227 16.24 -19.83 15.70
CA VAL A 227 15.96 -20.75 16.81
C VAL A 227 16.90 -21.97 16.76
N ASP A 228 17.12 -22.53 15.57
CA ASP A 228 17.99 -23.69 15.38
C ASP A 228 19.46 -23.39 15.70
N MET A 229 19.92 -22.16 15.44
CA MET A 229 21.25 -21.70 15.81
C MET A 229 21.45 -21.69 17.32
N GLU A 230 20.45 -21.19 18.08
CA GLU A 230 20.48 -21.19 19.55
C GLU A 230 20.45 -22.61 20.15
N ALA A 231 19.85 -23.56 19.44
CA ALA A 231 19.82 -24.98 19.84
C ALA A 231 21.10 -25.74 19.48
N SER A 232 21.78 -25.33 18.41
CA SER A 232 22.98 -26.02 17.91
C SER A 232 24.21 -25.83 18.80
N TYR A 233 24.38 -24.65 19.41
CA TYR A 233 25.52 -24.36 20.28
C TYR A 233 25.07 -23.79 21.63
N LEU A 234 25.38 -24.53 22.69
CA LEU A 234 25.09 -24.11 24.05
C LEU A 234 26.05 -23.03 24.51
N THR A 235 25.51 -21.93 25.05
CA THR A 235 26.34 -20.84 25.60
C THR A 235 27.04 -21.30 26.88
N VAL A 236 28.27 -21.80 26.76
CA VAL A 236 29.04 -22.38 27.88
C VAL A 236 29.26 -21.38 29.01
N GLU A 237 29.44 -20.10 28.68
CA GLU A 237 29.68 -19.02 29.65
C GLU A 237 28.51 -18.85 30.63
N PHE A 238 27.28 -19.15 30.20
CA PHE A 238 26.11 -19.14 31.08
C PHE A 238 26.26 -20.18 32.20
N PHE A 239 26.62 -21.42 31.84
CA PHE A 239 26.72 -22.52 32.79
C PHE A 239 27.87 -22.34 33.79
N ARG A 240 28.92 -21.61 33.41
CA ARG A 240 30.03 -21.25 34.31
C ARG A 240 29.64 -20.29 35.42
N LYS A 241 28.57 -19.50 35.22
CA LYS A 241 28.10 -18.46 36.15
C LYS A 241 26.93 -18.92 37.04
N LEU A 242 26.45 -20.16 36.86
CA LEU A 242 25.37 -20.69 37.68
C LEU A 242 25.82 -20.82 39.15
N PRO A 243 25.06 -20.27 40.11
CA PRO A 243 25.36 -20.42 41.53
C PRO A 243 25.45 -21.90 41.93
N THR A 244 26.54 -22.27 42.60
CA THR A 244 26.61 -23.49 43.40
C THR A 244 25.91 -23.26 44.73
N GLU A 245 24.58 -23.15 44.71
CA GLU A 245 23.78 -23.12 45.94
C GLU A 245 24.00 -24.41 46.74
N PRO A 246 24.28 -24.32 48.06
CA PRO A 246 24.31 -25.48 48.94
C PRO A 246 22.88 -25.97 49.24
N ASP A 247 22.65 -27.28 49.21
CA ASP A 247 21.37 -27.94 49.47
C ASP A 247 20.71 -27.45 50.78
N LYS A 248 19.68 -26.61 50.67
CA LYS A 248 18.81 -26.25 51.80
C LYS A 248 17.38 -26.70 51.54
N GLY A 249 16.97 -27.76 52.23
CA GLY A 249 15.58 -28.19 52.32
C GLY A 249 15.39 -29.69 52.09
N ALA A 250 15.78 -30.53 53.05
CA ALA A 250 15.45 -31.95 52.99
C ALA A 250 14.13 -32.24 53.73
N ASN A 251 13.16 -32.81 53.02
CA ASN A 251 11.99 -33.45 53.61
C ASN A 251 12.37 -34.87 54.08
N ASN A 252 12.00 -35.26 55.29
CA ASN A 252 12.64 -36.37 56.02
C ASN A 252 12.13 -37.80 55.71
N ASN A 253 11.25 -37.98 54.71
CA ASN A 253 10.51 -39.23 54.52
C ASN A 253 10.97 -40.15 53.35
N THR A 254 12.02 -39.82 52.59
CA THR A 254 12.51 -40.63 51.44
C THR A 254 13.85 -41.31 51.77
N PRO A 255 14.23 -42.49 51.22
CA PRO A 255 15.58 -43.01 51.38
C PRO A 255 16.66 -41.98 50.98
N ALA A 256 17.79 -41.95 51.70
CA ALA A 256 18.82 -40.91 51.49
C ALA A 256 19.31 -40.85 50.02
N ASN A 257 19.48 -42.01 49.37
CA ASN A 257 19.97 -42.09 47.99
C ASN A 257 19.00 -41.46 46.97
N ASP A 258 17.69 -41.67 47.16
CA ASP A 258 16.65 -41.12 46.29
C ASP A 258 16.49 -39.59 46.49
N ARG A 259 16.72 -39.08 47.71
CA ARG A 259 16.71 -37.62 47.98
C ARG A 259 17.81 -36.88 47.22
N TYR A 260 19.03 -37.43 47.20
CA TYR A 260 20.15 -36.82 46.48
C TYR A 260 19.90 -36.82 44.97
N GLN A 261 19.34 -37.90 44.42
CA GLN A 261 19.03 -37.99 43.01
C GLN A 261 17.91 -37.02 42.61
N ASP A 262 16.86 -36.88 43.42
CA ASP A 262 15.77 -35.93 43.16
C ASP A 262 16.19 -34.46 43.28
N ASN A 263 17.01 -34.12 44.28
CA ASN A 263 17.55 -32.76 44.41
C ASN A 263 18.44 -32.40 43.23
N HIS A 264 19.27 -33.35 42.76
CA HIS A 264 20.08 -33.17 41.55
C HIS A 264 19.21 -32.90 40.32
N LEU A 265 18.19 -33.74 40.07
CA LEU A 265 17.29 -33.59 38.92
C LEU A 265 16.49 -32.28 38.97
N ARG A 266 16.04 -31.84 40.16
CA ARG A 266 15.41 -30.52 40.35
C ARG A 266 16.34 -29.39 39.98
N ARG A 267 17.62 -29.47 40.37
CA ARG A 267 18.64 -28.48 40.02
C ARG A 267 18.88 -28.43 38.50
N ILE A 268 18.89 -29.59 37.84
CA ILE A 268 18.97 -29.64 36.37
C ILE A 268 17.80 -28.91 35.73
N GLY A 269 16.57 -29.21 36.15
CA GLY A 269 15.38 -28.52 35.64
C GLY A 269 15.45 -26.99 35.85
N SER A 270 15.90 -26.55 37.03
CA SER A 270 16.07 -25.12 37.32
C SER A 270 17.12 -24.45 36.44
N ASN A 271 18.28 -25.09 36.23
CA ASN A 271 19.35 -24.55 35.40
C ASN A 271 18.92 -24.45 33.93
N VAL A 272 18.24 -25.49 33.43
CA VAL A 272 17.69 -25.50 32.06
C VAL A 272 16.62 -24.43 31.90
N SER A 273 15.74 -24.25 32.89
CA SER A 273 14.75 -23.15 32.89
C SER A 273 15.43 -21.78 32.79
N SER A 274 16.47 -21.54 33.60
CA SER A 274 17.24 -20.29 33.54
C SER A 274 17.93 -20.08 32.18
N TYR A 275 18.46 -21.15 31.57
CA TYR A 275 19.06 -21.08 30.22
C TYR A 275 18.01 -20.75 29.15
N ILE A 276 16.86 -21.41 29.19
CA ILE A 276 15.74 -21.16 28.27
C ILE A 276 15.26 -19.72 28.38
N ASN A 277 15.15 -19.18 29.59
CA ASN A 277 14.76 -17.78 29.79
C ASN A 277 15.78 -16.80 29.19
N MET A 278 17.08 -17.07 29.34
CA MET A 278 18.12 -16.27 28.67
C MET A 278 17.97 -16.31 27.14
N VAL A 279 17.78 -17.50 26.56
CA VAL A 279 17.57 -17.64 25.10
C VAL A 279 16.27 -16.97 24.67
N CYS A 280 15.20 -17.06 25.47
CA CYS A 280 13.93 -16.39 25.23
C CYS A 280 14.11 -14.87 25.14
N ASP A 281 14.90 -14.27 26.03
CA ASP A 281 15.21 -12.83 25.99
C ASP A 281 16.02 -12.45 24.76
N THR A 282 16.97 -13.30 24.32
CA THR A 282 17.69 -13.11 23.07
C THR A 282 16.74 -13.17 21.87
N LEU A 283 15.90 -14.22 21.78
CA LEU A 283 14.95 -14.43 20.69
C LEU A 283 13.88 -13.33 20.62
N ARG A 284 13.43 -12.81 21.76
CA ARG A 284 12.52 -11.67 21.84
C ARG A 284 13.07 -10.43 21.13
N ASN A 285 14.40 -10.29 21.07
CA ASN A 285 15.07 -9.17 20.41
C ASN A 285 15.49 -9.48 18.97
N THR A 286 15.87 -10.72 18.64
CA THR A 286 16.37 -11.10 17.31
C THR A 286 15.25 -11.43 16.33
N ILE A 287 14.16 -12.07 16.77
CA ILE A 287 13.01 -12.42 15.92
C ILE A 287 12.39 -11.17 15.27
N PRO A 288 12.04 -10.10 16.01
CA PRO A 288 11.49 -8.89 15.39
C PRO A 288 12.41 -8.28 14.33
N LYS A 289 13.73 -8.26 14.59
CA LYS A 289 14.72 -7.72 13.65
C LYS A 289 14.75 -8.54 12.35
N ALA A 290 14.73 -9.87 12.45
CA ALA A 290 14.67 -10.75 11.29
C ALA A 290 13.38 -10.57 10.49
N VAL A 291 12.23 -10.52 11.17
CA VAL A 291 10.94 -10.30 10.51
C VAL A 291 10.87 -8.94 9.81
N VAL A 292 11.32 -7.88 10.49
CA VAL A 292 11.37 -6.54 9.89
C VAL A 292 12.32 -6.50 8.69
N HIS A 293 13.47 -7.18 8.78
CA HIS A 293 14.44 -7.22 7.68
C HIS A 293 13.88 -7.98 6.47
N CYS A 294 13.38 -9.20 6.66
CA CYS A 294 12.94 -10.07 5.57
C CYS A 294 11.57 -9.70 4.99
N GLN A 295 10.66 -9.11 5.80
CA GLN A 295 9.31 -8.77 5.34
C GLN A 295 9.10 -7.28 5.18
N VAL A 296 9.25 -6.50 6.25
CA VAL A 296 8.83 -5.07 6.25
C VAL A 296 9.73 -4.23 5.35
N LYS A 297 11.05 -4.41 5.47
CA LYS A 297 12.04 -3.67 4.66
C LYS A 297 12.00 -4.11 3.20
N GLU A 298 11.83 -5.40 2.93
CA GLU A 298 11.67 -5.92 1.57
C GLU A 298 10.36 -5.47 0.93
N ALA A 299 9.24 -5.50 1.67
CA ALA A 299 7.98 -4.94 1.20
C ALA A 299 8.09 -3.43 0.91
N LYS A 300 8.84 -2.67 1.70
CA LYS A 300 9.05 -1.24 1.42
C LYS A 300 9.84 -0.97 0.14
N ARG A 301 10.79 -1.85 -0.22
CA ARG A 301 11.76 -1.62 -1.30
C ARG A 301 11.41 -2.32 -2.61
N ASN A 302 10.85 -3.52 -2.51
CA ASN A 302 10.83 -4.50 -3.60
C ASN A 302 9.43 -5.06 -3.90
N LEU A 303 8.36 -4.47 -3.35
CA LEU A 303 6.98 -4.96 -3.50
C LEU A 303 6.58 -5.17 -4.97
N LEU A 304 6.83 -4.16 -5.81
CA LEU A 304 6.47 -4.14 -7.22
C LEU A 304 7.65 -4.39 -8.18
N ASN A 305 8.84 -4.76 -7.69
CA ASN A 305 10.01 -4.92 -8.58
C ASN A 305 9.80 -5.95 -9.70
N ARG A 306 9.19 -7.10 -9.37
CA ARG A 306 8.87 -8.13 -10.39
C ARG A 306 7.74 -7.68 -11.31
N PHE A 307 6.80 -6.89 -10.80
CA PHE A 307 5.75 -6.28 -11.59
C PHE A 307 6.34 -5.31 -12.62
N TYR A 308 7.28 -4.45 -12.23
CA TYR A 308 7.97 -3.53 -13.14
C TYR A 308 8.68 -4.27 -14.28
N ALA A 309 9.39 -5.36 -13.98
CA ALA A 309 10.01 -6.18 -15.01
C ALA A 309 8.97 -6.83 -15.94
N HIS A 310 7.85 -7.30 -15.39
CA HIS A 310 6.78 -7.91 -16.16
C HIS A 310 6.08 -6.90 -17.09
N VAL A 311 5.70 -5.73 -16.58
CA VAL A 311 5.04 -4.67 -17.37
C VAL A 311 5.96 -4.15 -18.47
N GLY A 312 7.26 -4.01 -18.19
CA GLY A 312 8.24 -3.60 -19.21
C GLY A 312 8.39 -4.57 -20.39
N SER A 313 7.98 -5.84 -20.22
CA SER A 313 8.00 -6.85 -21.28
C SER A 313 6.68 -6.99 -22.06
N LYS A 314 5.62 -6.27 -21.66
CA LYS A 314 4.29 -6.39 -22.28
C LYS A 314 4.19 -5.62 -23.59
N GLU A 315 3.43 -6.18 -24.52
CA GLU A 315 3.09 -5.52 -25.79
C GLU A 315 1.96 -4.50 -25.61
N LYS A 316 1.82 -3.58 -26.58
CA LYS A 316 0.78 -2.54 -26.61
C LYS A 316 -0.63 -3.05 -26.30
N LYS A 317 -1.04 -4.17 -26.90
CA LYS A 317 -2.39 -4.74 -26.69
C LYS A 317 -2.63 -5.13 -25.23
N GLN A 318 -1.59 -5.65 -24.57
CA GLN A 318 -1.65 -6.05 -23.18
C GLN A 318 -1.63 -4.84 -22.25
N LEU A 319 -0.84 -3.81 -22.56
CA LEU A 319 -0.82 -2.55 -21.83
C LEU A 319 -2.18 -1.84 -21.91
N SER A 320 -2.80 -1.80 -23.09
CA SER A 320 -4.18 -1.30 -23.26
C SER A 320 -5.20 -2.08 -22.43
N ALA A 321 -5.07 -3.40 -22.36
CA ALA A 321 -5.99 -4.24 -21.59
C ALA A 321 -5.89 -4.00 -20.07
N MET A 322 -4.71 -3.60 -19.58
CA MET A 322 -4.52 -3.21 -18.18
C MET A 322 -5.12 -1.83 -17.86
N LEU A 323 -5.25 -0.97 -18.88
CA LEU A 323 -5.81 0.38 -18.78
C LEU A 323 -7.27 0.40 -19.24
N ASP A 324 -8.05 -0.59 -18.80
CA ASP A 324 -9.48 -0.63 -19.07
C ASP A 324 -10.22 0.41 -18.21
N GLU A 325 -10.83 1.38 -18.89
CA GLU A 325 -11.70 2.37 -18.25
C GLU A 325 -13.16 1.96 -18.41
N ASP A 326 -14.02 2.42 -17.51
CA ASP A 326 -15.47 2.33 -17.68
C ASP A 326 -15.87 3.03 -19.00
N PRO A 327 -16.52 2.32 -19.95
CA PRO A 327 -16.95 2.90 -21.22
C PRO A 327 -17.78 4.18 -21.05
N ALA A 328 -18.59 4.28 -19.99
CA ALA A 328 -19.39 5.47 -19.72
C ALA A 328 -18.52 6.67 -19.33
N LEU A 329 -17.45 6.45 -18.56
CA LEU A 329 -16.49 7.50 -18.19
C LEU A 329 -15.66 7.92 -19.41
N MET A 330 -15.27 6.96 -20.26
CA MET A 330 -14.54 7.25 -21.49
C MET A 330 -15.38 8.10 -22.45
N GLU A 331 -16.64 7.71 -22.70
CA GLU A 331 -17.55 8.46 -23.58
C GLU A 331 -17.83 9.86 -23.02
N LYS A 332 -18.06 9.97 -21.70
CA LYS A 332 -18.24 11.26 -21.04
C LYS A 332 -17.00 12.15 -21.21
N ARG A 333 -15.80 11.61 -21.00
CA ARG A 333 -14.54 12.34 -21.19
C ARG A 333 -14.37 12.81 -22.64
N ASP A 334 -14.61 11.93 -23.61
CA ASP A 334 -14.50 12.28 -25.03
C ASP A 334 -15.51 13.36 -25.42
N SER A 335 -16.71 13.34 -24.86
CA SER A 335 -17.72 14.39 -25.05
C SER A 335 -17.25 15.75 -24.48
N LEU A 336 -16.62 15.74 -23.31
CA LEU A 336 -16.09 16.94 -22.66
C LEU A 336 -14.89 17.51 -23.40
N VAL A 337 -13.97 16.66 -23.90
CA VAL A 337 -12.83 17.09 -24.73
C VAL A 337 -13.32 17.76 -26.01
N LYS A 338 -14.26 17.14 -26.73
CA LYS A 338 -14.87 17.75 -27.93
C LYS A 338 -15.54 19.08 -27.61
N LYS A 339 -16.28 19.14 -26.51
CA LYS A 339 -16.95 20.37 -26.05
C LYS A 339 -15.92 21.46 -25.71
N LEU A 340 -14.82 21.11 -25.05
CA LEU A 340 -13.73 22.02 -24.73
C LEU A 340 -13.06 22.60 -25.98
N GLU A 341 -12.78 21.75 -26.98
CA GLU A 341 -12.22 22.18 -28.26
C GLU A 341 -13.15 23.15 -28.99
N LEU A 342 -14.46 22.89 -29.00
CA LEU A 342 -15.46 23.79 -29.58
C LEU A 342 -15.49 25.16 -28.88
N TYR A 343 -15.47 25.19 -27.54
CA TYR A 343 -15.43 26.46 -26.81
C TYR A 343 -14.12 27.21 -27.00
N LYS A 344 -12.98 26.51 -27.08
CA LYS A 344 -11.68 27.12 -27.41
C LYS A 344 -11.65 27.69 -28.83
N SER A 345 -12.22 26.99 -29.81
CA SER A 345 -12.38 27.51 -31.17
C SER A 345 -13.28 28.75 -31.19
N ALA A 346 -14.45 28.68 -30.54
CA ALA A 346 -15.39 29.81 -30.46
C ALA A 346 -14.75 31.04 -29.79
N ARG A 347 -13.95 30.84 -28.74
CA ARG A 347 -13.18 31.92 -28.11
C ARG A 347 -12.19 32.54 -29.10
N ASN A 348 -11.41 31.73 -29.80
CA ASN A 348 -10.42 32.21 -30.76
C ASN A 348 -11.07 32.97 -31.93
N GLU A 349 -12.22 32.50 -32.42
CA GLU A 349 -13.00 33.17 -33.46
C GLU A 349 -13.52 34.53 -32.99
N ILE A 350 -14.08 34.61 -31.78
CA ILE A 350 -14.55 35.87 -31.21
C ILE A 350 -13.37 36.83 -31.01
N ASP A 351 -12.25 36.37 -30.45
CA ASP A 351 -11.06 37.19 -30.25
C ASP A 351 -10.49 37.71 -31.58
N SER A 352 -10.62 36.96 -32.68
CA SER A 352 -10.17 37.39 -34.02
C SER A 352 -11.00 38.54 -34.62
N VAL A 353 -12.24 38.72 -34.15
CA VAL A 353 -13.20 39.72 -34.66
C VAL A 353 -13.39 40.88 -33.68
N ALA A 354 -13.27 40.64 -32.37
CA ALA A 354 -13.57 41.62 -31.32
C ALA A 354 -12.57 42.80 -31.25
N TRP A 355 -11.39 42.67 -31.86
CA TRP A 355 -10.31 43.66 -31.81
C TRP A 355 -9.93 44.26 -33.18
N LYS A 356 -10.79 44.10 -34.18
CA LYS A 356 -10.75 44.81 -35.47
C LYS A 356 -11.94 45.75 -35.56
#